data_AF-Q7P6C7-F1
#
_entry.id   AF-Q7P6C7-F1
#
_cell.length_a   1.000
_cell.length_b   1.000
_cell.length_c   1.000
_cell.angle_alpha   90.00
_cell.angle_beta   90.00
_cell.angle_gamma   90.00
#
_symmetry.space_group_name_H-M   'P 1'
#
loop_
_entity.id
_entity.type
_entity.pdbx_description
1 polymer ?
#
loop_
_entity_poly.entity_id
_entity_poly.type
_entity_poly.pdbx_seq_one_letter_code
_entity_poly.pdbx_strand_id
1 'polypeptide(L)'
;MDNSERKFQSKIGFILTCVGSAVGMANIWAFPYRVGKYGGAVFLLIYFMFIALFSYVGLSAEYLIGRRAETGTLGSYEYAWKDVGKGKLGYGLAYIPLLGSMSIAIGYAIIAAWVLRTFGAAVTGKILEVDTAQFFGEAVTGNFVIMPLAYSSNCFNSTYTFCRSKEYRKN
;
A
#
# COMPACT_ATOMS: atom_id res chain seq x y z
N MET A 1 -1.90 32.54 5.59
CA MET A 1 -2.18 31.27 4.89
C MET A 1 -2.77 30.33 5.91
N ASP A 2 -4.04 29.98 5.71
CA ASP A 2 -4.88 29.22 6.64
C ASP A 2 -4.28 27.83 6.93
N ASN A 3 -4.19 27.46 8.21
CA ASN A 3 -3.63 26.20 8.73
C ASN A 3 -4.65 25.03 8.69
N SER A 4 -5.77 25.17 7.99
CA SER A 4 -6.86 24.19 7.92
C SER A 4 -6.66 23.04 6.90
N GLU A 5 -5.67 23.13 6.00
CA GLU A 5 -5.69 22.37 4.74
C GLU A 5 -5.36 20.85 4.78
N ARG A 6 -5.10 20.22 5.94
CA ARG A 6 -4.73 18.77 5.96
C ARG A 6 -5.29 17.94 7.11
N LYS A 7 -6.45 18.31 7.67
CA LYS A 7 -7.15 17.48 8.66
C LYS A 7 -8.43 16.91 8.06
N PHE A 8 -8.68 15.62 8.29
CA PHE A 8 -9.94 14.99 7.90
C PHE A 8 -11.10 15.72 8.59
N GLN A 9 -12.01 16.29 7.79
CA GLN A 9 -13.18 17.02 8.28
C GLN A 9 -14.16 16.10 9.05
N SER A 10 -14.17 14.80 8.75
CA SER A 10 -15.10 13.83 9.35
C SER A 10 -14.37 12.59 9.87
N LYS A 11 -14.73 12.16 11.09
CA LYS A 11 -14.24 10.92 11.71
C LYS A 11 -14.58 9.69 10.88
N ILE A 12 -15.75 9.69 10.24
CA ILE A 12 -16.20 8.59 9.38
C ILE A 12 -15.33 8.53 8.12
N GLY A 13 -15.02 9.68 7.51
CA GLY A 13 -14.13 9.74 6.34
C GLY A 13 -12.74 9.22 6.66
N PHE A 14 -12.19 9.57 7.84
CA PHE A 14 -10.91 9.05 8.30
C PHE A 14 -10.92 7.53 8.45
N ILE A 15 -11.94 6.98 9.13
CA ILE A 15 -12.07 5.53 9.33
C ILE A 15 -12.21 4.81 7.98
N LEU A 16 -13.03 5.33 7.06
CA LEU A 16 -13.25 4.72 5.76
C LEU A 16 -11.96 4.66 4.93
N THR A 17 -11.16 5.73 4.94
CA THR A 17 -9.85 5.74 4.27
C THR A 17 -8.89 4.74 4.89
N CYS A 18 -8.83 4.64 6.23
CA CYS A 18 -8.01 3.66 6.92
C CYS A 18 -8.43 2.22 6.59
N VAL A 19 -9.73 1.92 6.60
CA VAL A 19 -10.26 0.59 6.25
C VAL A 19 -9.96 0.26 4.78
N GLY A 20 -10.13 1.23 3.87
CA GLY A 20 -9.81 1.06 2.45
C GLY A 20 -8.33 0.75 2.20
N SER A 21 -7.42 1.27 3.04
CA SER A 21 -5.99 0.93 2.96
C SER A 21 -5.66 -0.43 3.60
N ALA A 22 -6.44 -0.89 4.57
CA ALA A 22 -6.19 -2.15 5.28
C ALA A 22 -6.76 -3.37 4.53
N VAL A 23 -7.85 -3.21 3.79
CA VAL A 23 -8.50 -4.28 3.05
C VAL A 23 -7.92 -4.35 1.63
N GLY A 24 -7.14 -5.40 1.35
CA GLY A 24 -6.52 -5.63 0.06
C GLY A 24 -6.91 -6.96 -0.61
N MET A 25 -6.43 -7.15 -1.84
CA MET A 25 -6.65 -8.37 -2.62
C MET A 25 -6.17 -9.65 -1.89
N ALA A 26 -5.10 -9.54 -1.08
CA ALA A 26 -4.60 -10.60 -0.22
C ALA A 26 -5.70 -11.24 0.66
N ASN A 27 -6.65 -10.44 1.16
CA ASN A 27 -7.74 -10.93 2.00
C ASN A 27 -8.80 -11.71 1.20
N ILE A 28 -8.90 -11.49 -0.11
CA ILE A 28 -9.92 -12.10 -0.96
C ILE A 28 -9.51 -13.52 -1.37
N TRP A 29 -8.25 -13.74 -1.72
CA TRP A 29 -7.79 -15.01 -2.33
C TRP A 29 -6.87 -15.86 -1.44
N ALA A 30 -5.96 -15.26 -0.68
CA ALA A 30 -4.95 -15.99 0.08
C ALA A 30 -5.51 -16.47 1.41
N PHE A 31 -6.46 -15.72 1.98
CA PHE A 31 -7.17 -16.11 3.19
C PHE A 31 -7.99 -17.40 3.01
N PRO A 32 -8.93 -17.52 2.06
CA PRO A 32 -9.71 -18.75 1.91
C PRO A 32 -8.82 -19.95 1.55
N TYR A 33 -7.75 -19.74 0.78
CA TYR A 33 -6.78 -20.78 0.46
C TYR A 33 -6.08 -21.34 1.72
N ARG A 34 -5.64 -20.47 2.63
CA ARG A 34 -5.00 -20.89 3.90
C ARG A 34 -6.01 -21.56 4.83
N VAL A 35 -7.22 -21.01 4.94
CA VAL A 35 -8.29 -21.60 5.77
C VAL A 35 -8.65 -23.00 5.28
N GLY A 36 -8.76 -23.21 3.96
CA GLY A 36 -9.04 -24.53 3.37
C GLY A 36 -7.92 -25.55 3.61
N LYS A 37 -6.65 -25.12 3.61
CA LYS A 37 -5.50 -26.03 3.79
C LYS A 37 -5.23 -26.41 5.25
N TYR A 38 -5.47 -25.50 6.19
CA TYR A 38 -5.06 -25.66 7.60
C TYR A 38 -6.20 -26.02 8.57
N GLY A 39 -7.24 -26.70 8.09
CA GLY A 39 -8.29 -27.24 8.96
C GLY A 39 -9.38 -26.25 9.36
N GLY A 40 -9.63 -25.21 8.55
CA GLY A 40 -10.83 -24.39 8.63
C GLY A 40 -10.95 -23.58 9.94
N ALA A 41 -11.87 -23.99 10.81
CA ALA A 41 -12.32 -23.22 11.98
C ALA A 41 -11.26 -23.06 13.07
N VAL A 42 -10.42 -24.07 13.33
CA VAL A 42 -9.36 -23.99 14.36
C VAL A 42 -8.28 -23.00 13.93
N PHE A 43 -7.92 -23.00 12.65
CA PHE A 43 -7.00 -22.02 12.07
C PHE A 43 -7.55 -20.60 12.17
N LEU A 44 -8.86 -20.41 11.95
CA LEU A 44 -9.52 -19.11 12.06
C LEU A 44 -9.44 -18.52 13.48
N LEU A 45 -9.70 -19.33 14.52
CA LEU A 45 -9.62 -18.88 15.91
C LEU A 45 -8.21 -18.37 16.26
N ILE A 46 -7.19 -19.16 15.91
CA ILE A 46 -5.79 -18.79 16.14
C ILE A 46 -5.41 -17.55 15.32
N TYR A 47 -5.85 -17.48 14.06
CA TYR A 47 -5.64 -16.32 13.19
C TYR A 47 -6.22 -15.03 13.78
N PHE A 48 -7.45 -15.05 14.30
CA PHE A 48 -8.06 -13.88 14.92
C PHE A 48 -7.36 -13.45 16.22
N MET A 49 -6.88 -14.40 17.01
CA MET A 49 -6.10 -14.10 18.21
C MET A 49 -4.80 -13.36 17.85
N PHE A 50 -4.04 -13.87 16.89
CA PHE A 50 -2.81 -13.23 16.43
C PHE A 50 -3.06 -11.89 15.76
N ILE A 51 -4.07 -11.79 14.88
CA ILE A 51 -4.34 -10.52 14.18
C ILE A 51 -4.76 -9.43 15.17
N ALA A 52 -5.54 -9.76 16.21
CA ALA A 52 -5.92 -8.80 17.25
C ALA A 52 -4.70 -8.34 18.05
N LEU A 53 -3.81 -9.25 18.43
CA LEU A 53 -2.59 -8.92 19.17
C LEU A 53 -1.63 -8.04 18.34
N PHE A 54 -1.34 -8.44 17.10
CA PHE A 54 -0.45 -7.69 16.21
C PHE A 54 -1.06 -6.35 15.80
N SER A 55 -2.37 -6.29 15.55
CA SER A 55 -3.04 -5.03 15.22
C SER A 55 -3.03 -4.08 16.42
N TYR A 56 -3.26 -4.59 17.63
CA TYR A 56 -3.24 -3.75 18.83
C TYR A 56 -1.85 -3.17 19.09
N VAL A 57 -0.80 -3.98 19.06
CA VAL A 57 0.57 -3.52 19.37
C VAL A 57 1.18 -2.76 18.20
N GLY A 58 1.10 -3.30 16.98
CA GLY A 58 1.72 -2.74 15.79
C GLY A 58 1.09 -1.43 15.32
N LEU A 59 -0.23 -1.42 15.09
CA LEU A 59 -0.91 -0.21 14.58
C LEU A 59 -0.86 0.93 15.60
N SER A 60 -0.97 0.63 16.90
CA SER A 60 -0.86 1.68 17.94
C SER A 60 0.54 2.31 17.95
N ALA A 61 1.60 1.51 17.79
CA ALA A 61 2.97 1.99 17.73
C ALA A 61 3.20 2.87 16.48
N GLU A 62 2.79 2.40 15.30
CA GLU A 62 2.91 3.14 14.05
C GLU A 62 2.11 4.45 14.08
N TYR A 63 0.87 4.41 14.59
CA TYR A 63 0.02 5.58 14.72
C TYR A 63 0.61 6.62 15.68
N LEU A 64 1.18 6.20 16.81
CA LEU A 64 1.83 7.08 17.77
C LEU A 64 3.06 7.77 17.15
N ILE A 65 3.91 7.01 16.46
CA ILE A 65 5.11 7.53 15.80
C ILE A 65 4.72 8.53 14.71
N GLY A 66 3.75 8.18 13.85
CA GLY A 66 3.27 9.08 12.81
C GLY A 66 2.68 10.38 13.36
N ARG A 67 1.95 10.31 14.48
CA ARG A 67 1.38 11.49 15.15
C ARG A 67 2.44 12.36 15.84
N ARG A 68 3.52 11.77 16.39
CA ARG A 68 4.61 12.53 17.03
C ARG A 68 5.60 13.12 16.02
N ALA A 69 5.91 12.40 14.95
CA ALA A 69 6.83 12.87 13.94
C ALA A 69 6.23 14.03 13.13
N GLU A 70 4.94 13.96 12.76
CA GLU A 70 4.26 14.92 11.86
C GLU A 70 4.98 15.13 10.49
N THR A 71 5.97 14.31 10.18
CA THR A 71 6.80 14.34 8.96
C THR A 71 6.50 13.12 8.07
N GLY A 72 7.17 13.03 6.91
CA GLY A 72 7.07 11.86 6.04
C GLY A 72 7.72 10.60 6.64
N THR A 73 7.72 9.51 5.88
CA THR A 73 8.33 8.23 6.30
C THR A 73 9.83 8.38 6.59
N LEU A 74 10.57 9.14 5.77
CA LEU A 74 12.01 9.37 6.01
C LEU A 74 12.26 10.16 7.31
N GLY A 75 11.61 11.33 7.47
CA GLY A 75 11.77 12.14 8.67
C GLY A 75 11.22 11.48 9.95
N SER A 76 10.28 10.54 9.86
CA SER A 76 9.77 9.80 11.03
C SER A 76 10.81 8.83 11.58
N TYR A 77 11.55 8.17 10.69
CA TYR A 77 12.67 7.31 11.06
C TYR A 77 13.89 8.11 11.53
N GLU A 78 14.16 9.26 10.93
CA GLU A 78 15.18 10.19 11.42
C GLU A 78 14.85 10.69 12.83
N TYR A 79 13.60 11.08 13.09
CA TYR A 79 13.13 11.51 14.42
C TYR A 79 13.26 10.39 15.45
N ALA A 80 12.86 9.16 15.12
CA ALA A 80 12.98 8.01 16.01
C ALA A 80 14.44 7.67 16.37
N TRP A 81 15.39 7.96 15.48
CA TRP A 81 16.82 7.71 15.69
C TRP A 81 17.62 8.94 16.15
N LYS A 82 16.94 10.09 16.30
CA LYS A 82 17.55 11.33 16.79
C LYS A 82 17.97 11.21 18.25
N ASP A 83 17.16 10.53 19.09
CA ASP A 83 17.49 10.26 20.49
C ASP A 83 18.66 9.29 20.67
N VAL A 84 19.00 8.49 19.64
CA VAL A 84 20.11 7.53 19.66
C VAL A 84 21.41 8.15 19.12
N GLY A 85 21.39 9.44 18.71
CA GLY A 85 22.57 10.16 18.20
C GLY A 85 23.04 9.70 16.81
N LYS A 86 22.23 8.90 16.08
CA LYS A 86 22.60 8.28 14.79
C LYS A 86 21.59 8.60 13.67
N GLY A 87 21.11 9.84 13.59
CA GLY A 87 20.09 10.27 12.60
C GLY A 87 20.41 9.93 11.14
N LYS A 88 21.69 9.99 10.71
CA LYS A 88 22.11 9.63 9.35
C LYS A 88 21.93 8.13 9.01
N LEU A 89 22.08 7.23 10.00
CA LEU A 89 21.82 5.81 9.80
C LEU A 89 20.32 5.51 9.79
N GLY A 90 19.53 6.26 10.58
CA GLY A 90 18.07 6.19 10.56
C GLY A 90 17.48 6.57 9.20
N TYR A 91 18.05 7.59 8.54
CA TYR A 91 17.67 7.98 7.18
C TYR A 91 17.96 6.88 6.14
N GLY A 92 19.10 6.18 6.27
CA GLY A 92 19.43 5.03 5.42
C GLY A 92 18.47 3.86 5.59
N LEU A 93 18.09 3.54 6.85
CA LEU A 93 17.10 2.50 7.13
C LEU A 93 15.70 2.85 6.64
N ALA A 94 15.33 4.13 6.61
CA ALA A 94 14.02 4.58 6.13
C ALA A 94 13.76 4.29 4.64
N TYR A 95 14.83 4.11 3.84
CA TYR A 95 14.69 3.71 2.44
C TYR A 95 14.16 2.28 2.26
N ILE A 96 14.42 1.37 3.21
CA ILE A 96 13.97 -0.02 3.12
C ILE A 96 12.43 -0.13 3.09
N PRO A 97 11.68 0.42 4.07
CA PRO A 97 10.22 0.39 4.02
C PRO A 97 9.65 1.28 2.90
N LEU A 98 10.34 2.38 2.54
CA LEU A 98 9.93 3.21 1.40
C LEU A 98 9.94 2.39 0.11
N LEU A 99 11.08 1.79 -0.25
CA LEU A 99 11.21 0.94 -1.43
C LEU A 99 10.26 -0.25 -1.38
N GLY A 100 10.09 -0.88 -0.21
CA GLY A 100 9.14 -1.98 -0.03
C GLY A 100 7.70 -1.58 -0.34
N SER A 101 7.22 -0.46 0.20
CA SER A 101 5.86 0.03 -0.09
C SER A 101 5.66 0.35 -1.58
N MET A 102 6.70 0.87 -2.23
CA MET A 102 6.68 1.19 -3.65
C MET A 102 6.67 -0.04 -4.55
N SER A 103 7.47 -1.06 -4.24
CA SER A 103 7.45 -2.33 -4.97
C SER A 103 6.08 -2.99 -4.90
N ILE A 104 5.44 -2.94 -3.73
CA ILE A 104 4.09 -3.48 -3.55
C ILE A 104 3.08 -2.66 -4.37
N ALA A 105 3.13 -1.34 -4.32
CA ALA A 105 2.22 -0.48 -5.10
C ALA A 105 2.30 -0.76 -6.61
N ILE A 106 3.50 -0.97 -7.16
CA ILE A 106 3.71 -1.34 -8.57
C ILE A 106 3.06 -2.69 -8.88
N GLY A 107 3.32 -3.70 -8.04
CA GLY A 107 2.71 -5.02 -8.20
C GLY A 107 1.18 -4.97 -8.18
N TYR A 108 0.60 -4.21 -7.26
CA TYR A 108 -0.84 -4.00 -7.18
C TYR A 108 -1.41 -3.24 -8.38
N ALA A 109 -0.70 -2.23 -8.90
CA ALA A 109 -1.14 -1.47 -10.07
C ALA A 109 -1.23 -2.35 -11.33
N ILE A 110 -0.26 -3.24 -11.52
CA ILE A 110 -0.27 -4.21 -12.63
C ILE A 110 -1.50 -5.11 -12.49
N ILE A 111 -1.70 -5.75 -11.34
CA ILE A 111 -2.83 -6.66 -11.14
C ILE A 111 -4.18 -5.92 -11.29
N ALA A 112 -4.30 -4.70 -10.78
CA ALA A 112 -5.50 -3.89 -10.91
C ALA A 112 -5.83 -3.58 -12.38
N ALA A 113 -4.82 -3.28 -13.20
CA ALA A 113 -4.98 -3.08 -14.64
C ALA A 113 -5.56 -4.35 -15.29
N TRP A 114 -4.96 -5.52 -15.01
CA TRP A 114 -5.42 -6.81 -15.50
C TRP A 114 -6.89 -7.11 -15.17
N VAL A 115 -7.30 -6.84 -13.93
CA VAL A 115 -8.68 -7.01 -13.48
C VAL A 115 -9.61 -6.07 -14.25
N LEU A 116 -9.23 -4.80 -14.43
CA LEU A 116 -10.06 -3.82 -15.14
C LEU A 116 -10.22 -4.16 -16.63
N ARG A 117 -9.17 -4.63 -17.30
CA ARG A 117 -9.25 -5.11 -18.69
C ARG A 117 -10.17 -6.32 -18.81
N THR A 118 -10.03 -7.28 -17.91
CA THR A 118 -10.88 -8.47 -17.88
C THR A 118 -12.33 -8.08 -17.62
N PHE A 119 -12.58 -7.14 -16.71
CA PHE A 119 -13.92 -6.62 -16.44
C PHE A 119 -14.53 -5.93 -17.68
N GLY A 120 -13.77 -5.06 -18.37
CA GLY A 120 -14.24 -4.42 -19.61
C GLY A 120 -14.53 -5.44 -20.72
N ALA A 121 -13.69 -6.47 -20.85
CA ALA A 121 -13.93 -7.56 -21.78
C ALA A 121 -15.18 -8.37 -21.41
N ALA A 122 -15.45 -8.56 -20.11
CA ALA A 122 -16.61 -9.30 -19.61
C ALA A 122 -17.91 -8.57 -19.95
N VAL A 123 -17.93 -7.25 -19.75
CA VAL A 123 -19.07 -6.40 -20.10
C VAL A 123 -19.31 -6.40 -21.61
N THR A 124 -18.26 -6.48 -22.43
CA THR A 124 -18.36 -6.46 -23.90
C THR A 124 -18.63 -7.85 -24.51
N GLY A 125 -18.64 -8.92 -23.70
CA GLY A 125 -18.83 -10.31 -24.19
C GLY A 125 -17.63 -10.91 -24.95
N LYS A 126 -16.59 -10.11 -25.24
CA LYS A 126 -15.38 -10.51 -26.01
C LYS A 126 -14.52 -11.57 -25.33
N ILE A 127 -14.75 -11.88 -24.05
CA ILE A 127 -14.03 -12.96 -23.35
C ILE A 127 -14.34 -14.33 -23.94
N LEU A 128 -15.54 -14.52 -24.49
CA LEU A 128 -15.99 -15.83 -24.98
C LEU A 128 -15.65 -16.08 -26.45
N GLU A 129 -15.20 -15.06 -27.18
CA GLU A 129 -14.99 -15.09 -28.64
C GLU A 129 -13.50 -15.14 -29.03
N VAL A 130 -12.60 -14.70 -28.14
CA VAL A 130 -11.15 -14.65 -28.39
C VAL A 130 -10.45 -15.81 -27.70
N ASP A 131 -9.52 -16.46 -28.40
CA ASP A 131 -8.67 -17.50 -27.80
C ASP A 131 -7.92 -16.95 -26.57
N THR A 132 -8.13 -17.62 -25.44
CA THR A 132 -7.49 -17.28 -24.16
C THR A 132 -5.98 -17.08 -24.30
N ALA A 133 -5.28 -17.90 -25.08
CA ALA A 133 -3.82 -17.77 -25.25
C ALA A 133 -3.40 -16.43 -25.86
N GLN A 134 -4.15 -15.91 -26.85
CA GLN A 134 -3.88 -14.61 -27.47
C GLN A 134 -4.31 -13.45 -26.58
N PHE A 135 -5.46 -13.57 -25.89
CA PHE A 135 -5.98 -12.54 -25.00
C PHE A 135 -5.05 -12.27 -23.80
N PHE A 136 -4.44 -13.33 -23.25
CA PHE A 136 -3.44 -13.23 -22.18
C PHE A 136 -2.06 -12.85 -22.72
N GLY A 137 -1.67 -13.32 -23.91
CA GLY A 137 -0.39 -12.98 -24.56
C GLY A 137 -0.24 -11.48 -24.82
N GLU A 138 -1.23 -10.85 -25.46
CA GLU A 138 -1.23 -9.41 -25.71
C GLU A 138 -1.33 -8.56 -24.44
N ALA A 139 -1.87 -9.11 -23.36
CA ALA A 139 -1.93 -8.42 -22.09
C ALA A 139 -0.58 -8.39 -21.35
N VAL A 140 0.34 -9.31 -21.66
CA VAL A 140 1.70 -9.31 -21.11
C VAL A 140 2.65 -8.42 -21.92
N THR A 141 2.52 -8.39 -23.25
CA THR A 141 3.35 -7.58 -24.17
C THR A 141 2.76 -6.21 -24.52
N GLY A 142 1.49 -5.97 -24.24
CA GLY A 142 0.80 -4.73 -24.59
C GLY A 142 1.17 -3.54 -23.70
N ASN A 143 1.03 -2.33 -24.26
CA ASN A 143 1.31 -1.04 -23.64
C ASN A 143 0.59 -0.79 -22.29
N PHE A 144 -0.38 -1.65 -21.96
CA PHE A 144 -1.23 -1.59 -20.78
C PHE A 144 -0.53 -2.03 -19.48
N VAL A 145 0.53 -2.85 -19.55
CA VAL A 145 1.42 -3.15 -18.40
C VAL A 145 2.49 -2.07 -18.25
N ILE A 146 2.87 -1.40 -19.35
CA ILE A 146 3.90 -0.36 -19.37
C ILE A 146 3.36 0.98 -18.84
N MET A 147 2.09 1.30 -19.02
CA MET A 147 1.46 2.52 -18.47
C MET A 147 1.52 2.61 -16.92
N PRO A 148 1.20 1.54 -16.15
CA PRO A 148 1.41 1.51 -14.70
C PRO A 148 2.86 1.73 -14.28
N LEU A 149 3.82 1.19 -15.02
CA LEU A 149 5.26 1.39 -14.75
C LEU A 149 5.69 2.84 -15.00
N ALA A 150 5.22 3.47 -16.08
CA ALA A 150 5.46 4.89 -16.39
C ALA A 150 4.74 5.85 -15.42
N TYR A 151 3.58 5.46 -14.88
CA TYR A 151 2.92 6.20 -13.80
C TYR A 151 3.65 6.00 -12.47
N SER A 152 4.26 4.85 -12.22
CA SER A 152 4.99 4.56 -10.99
C SER A 152 6.28 5.36 -10.85
N SER A 153 6.99 5.66 -11.95
CA SER A 153 8.18 6.53 -11.92
C SER A 153 7.82 7.99 -11.63
N ASN A 154 6.70 8.47 -12.16
CA ASN A 154 6.12 9.76 -11.78
C ASN A 154 5.61 9.77 -10.34
N CYS A 155 5.02 8.66 -9.88
CA CYS A 155 4.59 8.48 -8.49
C CYS A 155 5.80 8.39 -7.54
N PHE A 156 6.92 7.80 -7.97
CA PHE A 156 8.20 7.80 -7.26
C PHE A 156 8.71 9.20 -7.08
N ASN A 157 8.81 9.95 -8.18
CA ASN A 157 9.31 11.32 -8.12
C ASN A 157 8.38 12.22 -7.30
N SER A 158 7.06 12.02 -7.39
CA SER A 158 6.06 12.77 -6.61
C SER A 158 6.09 12.41 -5.12
N THR A 159 6.18 11.13 -4.76
CA THR A 159 6.25 10.67 -3.36
C THR A 159 7.58 11.06 -2.71
N TYR A 160 8.68 10.96 -3.46
CA TYR A 160 10.00 11.41 -3.03
C TYR A 160 10.04 12.93 -2.84
N THR A 161 9.49 13.70 -3.80
CA THR A 161 9.39 15.16 -3.70
C THR A 161 8.46 15.59 -2.56
N PHE A 162 7.36 14.87 -2.32
CA PHE A 162 6.45 15.13 -1.21
C PHE A 162 7.08 14.84 0.16
N CYS A 163 7.80 13.71 0.31
CA CYS A 163 8.57 13.42 1.52
C CYS A 163 9.65 14.48 1.74
N ARG A 164 10.39 14.86 0.70
CA ARG A 164 11.44 15.89 0.78
C ARG A 164 10.89 17.27 1.11
N SER A 165 9.75 17.67 0.54
CA SER A 165 9.08 18.95 0.83
C SER A 165 8.62 19.07 2.28
N LYS A 166 8.20 17.95 2.90
CA LYS A 166 7.86 17.88 4.33
C LYS A 166 9.09 18.00 5.24
N GLU A 167 10.25 17.51 4.80
CA GLU A 167 11.53 17.63 5.52
C GLU A 167 12.02 19.08 5.57
N TYR A 168 11.97 19.82 4.44
CA TYR A 168 12.43 21.22 4.36
C TYR A 168 11.57 22.22 5.14
N ARG A 169 10.35 21.84 5.55
CA ARG A 169 9.44 22.76 6.28
C ARG A 169 9.64 22.77 7.80
N LYS A 170 10.54 21.93 8.33
CA LYS A 170 10.89 21.86 9.76
C LYS A 170 12.28 22.40 10.11
N ASN A 171 13.09 22.79 9.12
CA ASN A 171 14.32 23.57 9.28
C ASN A 171 14.06 25.04 8.97
#